data_AF-A0A3M1QYQ8-F1
#
_entry.id   AF-A0A3M1QYQ8-F1
#
_cell.length_a   1.000
_cell.length_b   1.000
_cell.length_c   1.000
_cell.angle_alpha   90.00
_cell.angle_beta   90.00
_cell.angle_gamma   90.00
#
_symmetry.space_group_name_H-M   'P 1'
#
loop_
_entity.id
_entity.type
_entity.pdbx_description
1 polymer ?
#
loop_
_entity_poly.entity_id
_entity_poly.type
_entity_poly.pdbx_seq_one_letter_code
_entity_poly.pdbx_strand_id
1 'polypeptide(L)'
;MHRRPKRVRASLLLAALVAGSTGCGGGRPAESSVLTIYAAASTTNVVQSLAEEFERRSGVRVQCSFAGSSLLAQQIEHGARADVFLSAHPQWADELVRSERLDADTCFALLTNRLVLITPRDADLSSWAQAAAPHDACAILRRGNERVAIGDPAHVPAGQYARAALETLGCWEAVASRAVLAGDVRAALRFVERGEAALGIVYATDAAISDRVRVACVLPAETHPPIRYIVGRCCGAGAAADAFLAFLRSDAAREIIRTSGFEPAAN
;
A
#
# COMPACT_ATOMS: atom_id res chain seq x y z
N MET A 1 -6.11 73.23 31.82
CA MET A 1 -6.08 72.79 33.23
C MET A 1 -4.95 71.77 33.38
N HIS A 2 -3.78 72.15 33.92
CA HIS A 2 -3.42 71.94 35.34
C HIS A 2 -3.60 70.45 35.73
N ARG A 3 -2.59 69.60 35.99
CA ARG A 3 -1.36 69.75 36.80
C ARG A 3 -0.32 68.64 36.49
N ARG A 4 0.99 68.98 36.61
CA ARG A 4 2.13 68.05 36.91
C ARG A 4 2.07 67.62 38.41
N PRO A 5 2.97 66.80 39.03
CA PRO A 5 4.24 66.20 38.60
C PRO A 5 4.52 64.74 39.10
N LYS A 6 5.77 64.32 38.86
CA LYS A 6 6.49 63.05 39.11
C LYS A 6 6.75 62.69 40.59
N ARG A 7 7.22 61.42 40.74
CA ARG A 7 7.99 60.75 41.83
C ARG A 7 7.08 59.97 42.80
N VAL A 8 7.37 58.71 43.17
CA VAL A 8 8.51 58.27 44.00
C VAL A 8 8.75 56.75 43.80
N ARG A 9 10.03 56.33 43.86
CA ARG A 9 10.49 54.93 43.93
C ARG A 9 10.22 54.34 45.32
N ALA A 10 9.78 53.10 45.40
CA ALA A 10 9.92 52.28 46.61
C ALA A 10 10.20 50.83 46.22
N SER A 11 11.46 50.44 46.39
CA SER A 11 11.93 49.07 46.39
C SER A 11 11.56 48.41 47.72
N LEU A 12 11.09 47.16 47.70
CA LEU A 12 11.01 46.30 48.87
C LEU A 12 11.52 44.90 48.50
N LEU A 13 12.72 44.62 49.00
CA LEU A 13 13.28 43.27 49.14
C LEU A 13 12.59 42.58 50.32
N LEU A 14 12.20 41.30 50.18
CA LEU A 14 12.27 40.37 51.31
C LEU A 14 12.35 38.89 50.88
N ALA A 15 13.47 38.31 51.28
CA ALA A 15 13.72 36.95 51.79
C ALA A 15 13.38 35.69 50.96
N ALA A 16 14.42 34.90 50.79
CA ALA A 16 14.47 33.52 50.34
C ALA A 16 13.74 32.55 51.28
N LEU A 17 13.10 31.53 50.69
CA LEU A 17 12.90 30.24 51.34
C LEU A 17 13.42 29.14 50.40
N VAL A 18 14.56 28.57 50.79
CA VAL A 18 15.11 27.33 50.22
C VAL A 18 14.30 26.19 50.82
N ALA A 19 13.57 25.45 49.98
CA ALA A 19 13.10 24.12 50.29
C ALA A 19 13.59 23.18 49.18
N GLY A 20 14.55 22.33 49.55
CA GLY A 20 15.02 21.26 48.69
C GLY A 20 13.95 20.19 48.52
N SER A 21 13.75 19.75 47.29
CA SER A 21 13.16 18.46 46.98
C SER A 21 14.04 17.78 45.94
N THR A 22 14.98 16.99 46.46
CA THR A 22 15.66 15.90 45.78
C THR A 22 14.65 14.91 45.19
N GLY A 23 14.81 14.61 43.90
CA GLY A 23 14.56 13.29 43.33
C GLY A 23 13.10 12.82 43.20
N CYS A 24 12.62 12.85 41.96
CA CYS A 24 12.15 11.64 41.29
C CYS A 24 12.36 11.85 39.80
N GLY A 25 13.18 11.00 39.18
CA GLY A 25 13.34 10.95 37.74
C GLY A 25 11.98 10.70 37.09
N GLY A 26 11.39 11.76 36.56
CA GLY A 26 10.31 11.66 35.60
C GLY A 26 10.90 11.10 34.32
N GLY A 27 11.06 9.77 34.26
CA GLY A 27 11.02 9.09 32.98
C GLY A 27 9.71 9.55 32.35
N ARG A 28 9.79 10.35 31.27
CA ARG A 28 8.64 10.54 30.40
C ARG A 28 8.07 9.14 30.16
N PRO A 29 6.76 8.89 30.35
CA PRO A 29 6.16 7.68 29.83
C PRO A 29 6.67 7.59 28.40
N ALA A 30 7.30 6.47 28.04
CA ALA A 30 7.68 6.23 26.66
C ALA A 30 6.43 6.54 25.86
N GLU A 31 6.45 7.63 25.07
CA GLU A 31 5.39 7.87 24.10
C GLU A 31 5.33 6.56 23.34
N SER A 32 4.20 5.84 23.47
CA SER A 32 4.01 4.59 22.77
C SER A 32 4.07 4.96 21.30
N SER A 33 5.27 4.87 20.72
CA SER A 33 5.57 5.39 19.41
C SER A 33 4.72 4.57 18.45
N VAL A 34 3.74 5.21 17.84
CA VAL A 34 2.86 4.57 16.88
C VAL A 34 3.69 4.28 15.63
N LEU A 35 3.76 3.01 15.24
CA LEU A 35 4.38 2.60 13.99
C LEU A 35 3.44 2.91 12.82
N THR A 36 3.86 3.78 11.91
CA THR A 36 3.07 4.19 10.74
C THR A 36 3.51 3.41 9.50
N ILE A 37 2.61 2.66 8.89
CA ILE A 37 2.86 1.83 7.71
C ILE A 37 2.13 2.42 6.51
N TYR A 38 2.86 2.74 5.45
CA TYR A 38 2.30 3.08 4.15
C TYR A 38 2.38 1.86 3.24
N ALA A 39 1.24 1.29 2.87
CA ALA A 39 1.19 0.02 2.16
C ALA A 39 0.28 0.06 0.93
N ALA A 40 0.67 -0.67 -0.12
CA ALA A 40 -0.10 -0.79 -1.34
C ALA A 40 -1.54 -1.29 -1.06
N ALA A 41 -2.54 -0.69 -1.73
CA ALA A 41 -3.96 -1.00 -1.54
C ALA A 41 -4.34 -2.49 -1.72
N SER A 42 -3.61 -3.25 -2.54
CA SER A 42 -3.85 -4.70 -2.68
C SER A 42 -3.51 -5.48 -1.40
N THR A 43 -2.62 -4.94 -0.56
CA THR A 43 -2.14 -5.59 0.66
C THR A 43 -2.96 -5.24 1.91
N THR A 44 -4.05 -4.46 1.79
CA THR A 44 -4.83 -3.97 2.93
C THR A 44 -5.16 -5.06 3.95
N ASN A 45 -5.80 -6.15 3.53
CA ASN A 45 -6.22 -7.21 4.46
C ASN A 45 -5.03 -7.92 5.10
N VAL A 46 -4.00 -8.27 4.33
CA VAL A 46 -2.83 -9.00 4.86
C VAL A 46 -2.02 -8.13 5.82
N VAL A 47 -1.83 -6.84 5.51
CA VAL A 47 -1.10 -5.90 6.37
C VAL A 47 -1.87 -5.62 7.65
N GLN A 48 -3.21 -5.54 7.60
CA GLN A 48 -4.03 -5.41 8.81
C GLN A 48 -3.83 -6.62 9.74
N SER A 49 -3.93 -7.85 9.23
CA SER A 49 -3.69 -9.06 10.03
C SER A 49 -2.26 -9.13 10.58
N LEU A 50 -1.25 -8.72 9.79
CA LEU A 50 0.15 -8.65 10.24
C LEU A 50 0.34 -7.58 11.33
N ALA A 51 -0.31 -6.42 11.17
CA ALA A 51 -0.27 -5.34 12.15
C ALA A 51 -0.90 -5.78 13.47
N GLU A 52 -2.10 -6.35 13.45
CA GLU A 52 -2.80 -6.86 14.66
C GLU A 52 -1.96 -7.91 15.40
N GLU A 53 -1.35 -8.85 14.68
CA GLU A 53 -0.50 -9.87 15.29
C GLU A 53 0.79 -9.27 15.87
N PHE A 54 1.37 -8.28 15.20
CA PHE A 54 2.55 -7.56 15.70
C PHE A 54 2.21 -6.73 16.95
N GLU A 55 1.10 -6.01 16.95
CA GLU A 55 0.61 -5.25 18.11
C GLU A 55 0.44 -6.17 19.32
N ARG A 56 -0.21 -7.33 19.12
CA ARG A 56 -0.45 -8.33 20.17
C ARG A 56 0.85 -8.89 20.76
N ARG A 57 1.91 -9.02 19.97
CA ARG A 57 3.20 -9.57 20.41
C ARG A 57 4.12 -8.53 21.05
N SER A 58 4.13 -7.32 20.50
CA SER A 58 5.13 -6.29 20.85
C SER A 58 4.58 -5.23 21.80
N GLY A 59 3.26 -5.04 21.85
CA GLY A 59 2.61 -3.91 22.52
C GLY A 59 2.79 -2.56 21.80
N VAL A 60 3.46 -2.53 20.64
CA VAL A 60 3.62 -1.33 19.81
C VAL A 60 2.36 -1.15 18.97
N ARG A 61 1.71 0.01 19.08
CA ARG A 61 0.55 0.35 18.24
C ARG A 61 0.97 0.60 16.80
N VAL A 62 0.18 0.11 15.84
CA VAL A 62 0.39 0.24 14.41
C VAL A 62 -0.76 1.06 13.79
N GLN A 63 -0.42 1.97 12.89
CA GLN A 63 -1.37 2.68 12.03
C GLN A 63 -1.01 2.42 10.58
N CYS A 64 -2.00 2.05 9.76
CA CYS A 64 -1.80 1.77 8.35
C CYS A 64 -2.50 2.80 7.47
N SER A 65 -1.83 3.25 6.42
CA SER A 65 -2.38 4.03 5.31
C SER A 65 -2.27 3.21 4.02
N PHE A 66 -3.37 3.09 3.30
CA PHE A 66 -3.47 2.27 2.09
C PHE A 66 -3.87 3.11 0.88
N ALA A 67 -3.06 3.05 -0.18
CA ALA A 67 -3.35 3.67 -1.47
C ALA A 67 -2.50 3.04 -2.59
N GLY A 68 -2.53 3.62 -3.79
CA GLY A 68 -1.59 3.27 -4.86
C GLY A 68 -0.15 3.51 -4.41
N SER A 69 0.76 2.57 -4.69
CA SER A 69 2.16 2.66 -4.24
C SER A 69 2.87 3.93 -4.74
N SER A 70 2.53 4.41 -5.94
CA SER A 70 3.02 5.67 -6.47
C SER A 70 2.62 6.88 -5.63
N LEU A 71 1.34 6.95 -5.26
CA LEU A 71 0.82 8.05 -4.44
C LEU A 71 1.48 8.05 -3.06
N LEU A 72 1.63 6.87 -2.45
CA LEU A 72 2.29 6.73 -1.15
C LEU A 72 3.78 7.09 -1.23
N ALA A 73 4.49 6.66 -2.28
CA ALA A 73 5.88 7.04 -2.52
C ALA A 73 6.01 8.56 -2.69
N GLN A 74 5.20 9.18 -3.55
CA GLN A 74 5.18 10.63 -3.71
C GLN A 74 4.90 11.35 -2.39
N GLN A 75 3.96 10.86 -1.57
CA GLN A 75 3.71 11.45 -0.25
C GLN A 75 4.95 11.41 0.64
N ILE A 76 5.67 10.29 0.68
CA ILE A 76 6.91 10.12 1.46
C ILE A 76 8.00 11.07 0.92
N GLU A 77 8.17 11.18 -0.40
CA GLU A 77 9.12 12.13 -1.00
C GLU A 77 8.85 13.58 -0.60
N HIS A 78 7.57 13.96 -0.54
CA HIS A 78 7.11 15.27 -0.10
C HIS A 78 7.06 15.44 1.44
N GLY A 79 7.60 14.48 2.20
CA GLY A 79 7.80 14.61 3.65
C GLY A 79 6.69 14.05 4.53
N ALA A 80 5.75 13.26 3.98
CA ALA A 80 4.85 12.46 4.80
C ALA A 80 5.66 11.50 5.67
N ARG A 81 5.28 11.41 6.96
CA ARG A 81 5.96 10.55 7.92
C ARG A 81 5.36 9.16 7.87
N ALA A 82 6.10 8.21 7.31
CA ALA A 82 5.89 6.79 7.44
C ALA A 82 7.14 6.17 8.08
N ASP A 83 6.97 5.06 8.78
CA ASP A 83 8.07 4.28 9.36
C ASP A 83 8.44 3.09 8.46
N VAL A 84 7.43 2.49 7.82
CA VAL A 84 7.58 1.36 6.90
C VAL A 84 6.81 1.65 5.62
N PHE A 85 7.43 1.36 4.49
CA PHE A 85 6.81 1.42 3.17
C PHE A 85 6.73 0.03 2.54
N LEU A 86 5.56 -0.33 2.00
CA LEU A 86 5.32 -1.58 1.27
C LEU A 86 4.74 -1.25 -0.12
N SER A 87 5.57 -1.38 -1.15
CA SER A 87 5.19 -1.15 -2.55
C SER A 87 4.75 -2.44 -3.23
N ALA A 88 3.80 -2.34 -4.19
CA ALA A 88 3.42 -3.44 -5.08
C ALA A 88 4.28 -3.52 -6.36
N HIS A 89 5.23 -2.60 -6.55
CA HIS A 89 6.17 -2.60 -7.67
C HIS A 89 7.56 -2.13 -7.19
N PRO A 90 8.67 -2.81 -7.56
CA PRO A 90 10.01 -2.45 -7.10
C PRO A 90 10.40 -1.00 -7.35
N GLN A 91 10.07 -0.46 -8.52
CA GLN A 91 10.44 0.91 -8.92
C GLN A 91 10.12 2.00 -7.87
N TRP A 92 9.01 1.90 -7.12
CA TRP A 92 8.63 2.93 -6.14
C TRP A 92 9.47 2.83 -4.87
N ALA A 93 9.91 1.62 -4.51
CA ALA A 93 10.91 1.46 -3.45
C ALA A 93 12.27 1.97 -3.93
N ASP A 94 12.66 1.65 -5.17
CA ASP A 94 13.91 2.12 -5.79
C ASP A 94 13.96 3.65 -5.88
N GLU A 95 12.83 4.30 -6.19
CA GLU A 95 12.69 5.75 -6.19
C GLU A 95 12.91 6.36 -4.81
N LEU A 96 12.28 5.82 -3.78
CA LEU A 96 12.49 6.28 -2.40
C LEU A 96 13.90 6.00 -1.89
N VAL A 97 14.54 4.91 -2.31
CA VAL A 97 15.96 4.67 -2.00
C VAL A 97 16.82 5.74 -2.64
N ARG A 98 16.58 6.06 -3.92
CA ARG A 98 17.35 7.06 -4.67
C ARG A 98 17.17 8.47 -4.13
N SER A 99 15.99 8.79 -3.59
CA SER A 99 15.71 10.07 -2.95
C SER A 99 16.07 10.09 -1.45
N GLU A 100 16.77 9.06 -0.95
CA GLU A 100 17.22 8.92 0.43
C GLU A 100 16.05 8.99 1.45
N ARG A 101 14.90 8.46 1.05
CA ARG A 101 13.68 8.36 1.87
C ARG A 101 13.40 6.95 2.37
N LEU A 102 14.01 5.94 1.76
CA LEU A 102 13.93 4.54 2.15
C LEU A 102 15.34 3.98 2.34
N ASP A 103 15.53 3.21 3.41
CA ASP A 103 16.81 2.57 3.71
C ASP A 103 16.98 1.30 2.86
N ALA A 104 17.92 1.35 1.91
CA ALA A 104 18.19 0.28 0.96
C ALA A 104 18.56 -1.05 1.65
N ASP A 105 19.31 -1.00 2.76
CA ASP A 105 19.80 -2.20 3.44
C ASP A 105 18.68 -2.96 4.16
N THR A 106 17.55 -2.29 4.39
CA THR A 106 16.36 -2.88 5.00
C THR A 106 15.37 -3.42 3.97
N CYS A 107 15.57 -3.13 2.68
CA CYS A 107 14.62 -3.48 1.63
C CYS A 107 14.69 -4.97 1.29
N PHE A 108 13.51 -5.62 1.21
CA PHE A 108 13.41 -7.00 0.71
C PHE A 108 12.05 -7.25 0.07
N ALA A 109 11.99 -8.26 -0.80
CA ALA A 109 10.72 -8.73 -1.34
C ALA A 109 9.97 -9.51 -0.26
N LEU A 110 8.76 -9.08 0.07
CA LEU A 110 7.90 -9.73 1.05
C LEU A 110 6.94 -10.74 0.39
N LEU A 111 6.31 -10.32 -0.71
CA LEU A 111 5.20 -11.05 -1.35
C LEU A 111 5.38 -11.10 -2.86
N THR A 112 4.75 -12.09 -3.48
CA THR A 112 4.49 -12.15 -4.92
C THR A 112 2.99 -12.28 -5.18
N ASN A 113 2.57 -12.03 -6.43
CA ASN A 113 1.16 -12.13 -6.83
C ASN A 113 1.03 -12.44 -8.32
N ARG A 114 -0.21 -12.59 -8.79
CA ARG A 114 -0.56 -12.81 -10.21
C ARG A 114 -1.60 -11.80 -10.66
N LEU A 115 -1.58 -11.45 -11.95
CA LEU A 115 -2.64 -10.66 -12.57
C LEU A 115 -3.77 -11.54 -13.06
N VAL A 116 -5.00 -11.05 -12.89
CA VAL A 116 -6.21 -11.74 -13.33
C VAL A 116 -7.15 -10.77 -14.02
N LEU A 117 -7.85 -11.27 -15.04
CA LEU A 117 -9.01 -10.61 -15.63
C LEU A 117 -10.24 -11.01 -14.81
N ILE A 118 -10.99 -10.03 -14.33
CA ILE A 118 -12.22 -10.22 -13.56
C ILE A 118 -13.43 -9.66 -14.31
N THR A 119 -14.59 -10.14 -13.91
CA THR A 119 -15.91 -9.73 -14.40
C THR A 119 -16.91 -9.75 -13.24
N PRO A 120 -18.06 -9.05 -13.30
CA PRO A 120 -19.11 -9.22 -12.30
C PRO A 120 -19.49 -10.70 -12.14
N ARG A 121 -19.85 -11.09 -10.91
CA ARG A 121 -20.15 -12.48 -10.54
C ARG A 121 -21.17 -13.13 -11.48
N ASP A 122 -22.20 -12.36 -11.83
CA ASP A 122 -23.37 -12.82 -12.60
C ASP A 122 -23.30 -12.46 -14.09
N ALA A 123 -22.12 -12.05 -14.59
CA ALA A 123 -21.96 -11.75 -16.01
C ALA A 123 -22.34 -12.97 -16.90
N ASP A 124 -22.84 -12.74 -18.11
CA ASP A 124 -23.02 -13.82 -19.06
C ASP A 124 -21.74 -14.01 -19.90
N LEU A 125 -20.95 -15.04 -19.59
CA LEU A 125 -19.74 -15.37 -20.34
C LEU A 125 -20.03 -16.23 -21.57
N SER A 126 -21.27 -16.61 -21.84
CA SER A 126 -21.59 -17.48 -22.98
C SER A 126 -21.17 -16.86 -24.32
N SER A 127 -21.23 -15.54 -24.42
CA SER A 127 -20.72 -14.74 -25.55
C SER A 127 -19.18 -14.76 -25.65
N TRP A 128 -18.47 -15.03 -24.55
CA TRP A 128 -17.01 -15.10 -24.45
C TRP A 128 -16.48 -16.54 -24.56
N ALA A 129 -17.28 -17.54 -24.15
CA ALA A 129 -16.93 -18.96 -24.06
C ALA A 129 -16.91 -19.70 -25.41
N GLN A 130 -17.60 -19.19 -26.45
CA GLN A 130 -17.75 -19.91 -27.72
C GLN A 130 -16.52 -19.87 -28.65
N ALA A 131 -15.45 -19.12 -28.31
CA ALA A 131 -14.41 -18.84 -29.30
C ALA A 131 -12.96 -18.74 -28.80
N ALA A 132 -12.69 -19.03 -27.54
CA ALA A 132 -11.35 -18.97 -27.00
C ALA A 132 -11.01 -20.29 -26.32
N ALA A 133 -9.75 -20.72 -26.43
CA ALA A 133 -9.22 -21.57 -25.38
C ALA A 133 -9.54 -20.87 -24.04
N PRO A 134 -9.90 -21.59 -22.96
CA PRO A 134 -10.37 -21.02 -21.67
C PRO A 134 -9.48 -19.97 -20.98
N HIS A 135 -8.40 -19.52 -21.61
CA HIS A 135 -7.31 -18.72 -21.07
C HIS A 135 -6.82 -17.60 -22.00
N ASP A 136 -7.46 -17.32 -23.14
CA ASP A 136 -7.05 -16.21 -24.00
C ASP A 136 -7.70 -14.89 -23.56
N ALA A 137 -7.02 -14.18 -22.65
CA ALA A 137 -7.42 -12.86 -22.18
C ALA A 137 -7.66 -11.87 -23.35
N CYS A 138 -6.85 -11.93 -24.41
CA CYS A 138 -7.02 -11.03 -25.54
C CYS A 138 -8.22 -11.39 -26.42
N ALA A 139 -8.61 -12.66 -26.51
CA ALA A 139 -9.85 -13.03 -27.20
C ALA A 139 -11.08 -12.43 -26.50
N ILE A 140 -11.12 -12.49 -25.16
CA ILE A 140 -12.18 -11.86 -24.34
C ILE A 140 -12.14 -10.35 -24.55
N LEU A 141 -10.96 -9.74 -24.38
CA LEU A 141 -10.82 -8.30 -24.48
C LEU A 141 -11.20 -7.83 -25.90
N ARG A 142 -10.61 -8.34 -26.98
CA ARG A 142 -10.84 -7.83 -28.35
C ARG A 142 -12.27 -7.97 -28.88
N ARG A 143 -13.05 -8.96 -28.39
CA ARG A 143 -14.43 -9.18 -28.87
C ARG A 143 -15.43 -8.19 -28.28
N GLY A 144 -15.10 -7.66 -27.12
CA GLY A 144 -15.91 -6.73 -26.38
C GLY A 144 -15.76 -5.27 -26.82
N ASN A 145 -16.81 -4.47 -26.64
CA ASN A 145 -16.70 -3.00 -26.59
C ASN A 145 -16.94 -2.47 -25.18
N GLU A 146 -16.94 -3.35 -24.17
CA GLU A 146 -17.20 -3.00 -22.79
C GLU A 146 -16.00 -2.30 -22.15
N ARG A 147 -16.29 -1.41 -21.20
CA ARG A 147 -15.29 -0.73 -20.40
C ARG A 147 -14.46 -1.73 -19.58
N VAL A 148 -13.15 -1.50 -19.54
CA VAL A 148 -12.19 -2.33 -18.80
C VAL A 148 -11.57 -1.49 -17.69
N ALA A 149 -11.83 -1.82 -16.43
CA ALA A 149 -11.23 -1.14 -15.29
C ALA A 149 -9.78 -1.60 -15.09
N ILE A 150 -8.85 -0.66 -15.08
CA ILE A 150 -7.43 -0.91 -14.76
C ILE A 150 -6.93 0.16 -13.82
N GLY A 151 -5.90 -0.14 -13.02
CA GLY A 151 -5.13 0.94 -12.40
C GLY A 151 -4.55 1.85 -13.49
N ASP A 152 -4.43 3.15 -13.23
CA ASP A 152 -3.81 4.06 -14.20
C ASP A 152 -2.38 3.57 -14.53
N PRO A 153 -2.08 3.15 -15.78
CA PRO A 153 -0.80 2.58 -16.14
C PRO A 153 0.35 3.60 -16.08
N ALA A 154 0.06 4.89 -15.99
CA ALA A 154 1.09 5.91 -15.81
C ALA A 154 1.77 5.81 -14.43
N HIS A 155 1.07 5.31 -13.40
CA HIS A 155 1.60 5.32 -12.05
C HIS A 155 1.13 4.19 -11.12
N VAL A 156 -0.01 3.54 -11.37
CA VAL A 156 -0.49 2.45 -10.52
C VAL A 156 0.20 1.13 -10.89
N PRO A 157 0.84 0.42 -9.94
CA PRO A 157 1.48 -0.88 -10.17
C PRO A 157 0.64 -1.88 -10.96
N ALA A 158 -0.60 -2.14 -10.54
CA ALA A 158 -1.49 -3.07 -11.23
C ALA A 158 -1.77 -2.64 -12.68
N GLY A 159 -1.87 -1.32 -12.92
CA GLY A 159 -2.01 -0.74 -14.25
C GLY A 159 -0.78 -0.94 -15.12
N GLN A 160 0.42 -0.74 -14.55
CA GLN A 160 1.68 -0.94 -15.26
C GLN A 160 1.90 -2.41 -15.64
N TYR A 161 1.64 -3.34 -14.72
CA TYR A 161 1.68 -4.77 -15.02
C TYR A 161 0.62 -5.15 -16.05
N ALA A 162 -0.60 -4.60 -15.96
CA ALA A 162 -1.66 -4.86 -16.93
C ALA A 162 -1.26 -4.36 -18.32
N ARG A 163 -0.70 -3.15 -18.42
CA ARG A 163 -0.20 -2.59 -19.68
C ARG A 163 0.89 -3.48 -20.27
N ALA A 164 1.91 -3.84 -19.50
CA ALA A 164 2.99 -4.71 -19.96
C ALA A 164 2.47 -6.06 -20.48
N ALA A 165 1.54 -6.67 -19.75
CA ALA A 165 0.90 -7.93 -20.15
C ALA A 165 0.13 -7.79 -21.47
N LEU A 166 -0.69 -6.75 -21.59
CA LEU A 166 -1.53 -6.52 -22.75
C LEU A 166 -0.74 -6.08 -23.99
N GLU A 167 0.37 -5.34 -23.81
CA GLU A 167 1.29 -5.00 -24.89
C GLU A 167 1.97 -6.26 -25.43
N THR A 168 2.44 -7.15 -24.53
CA THR A 168 3.05 -8.43 -24.90
C THR A 168 2.08 -9.36 -25.63
N LEU A 169 0.82 -9.39 -25.20
CA LEU A 169 -0.24 -10.16 -25.85
C LEU A 169 -0.83 -9.45 -27.11
N GLY A 170 -0.38 -8.21 -27.39
CA GLY A 170 -0.78 -7.42 -28.55
C GLY A 170 -2.23 -6.90 -28.52
N CYS A 171 -2.87 -6.79 -27.36
CA CYS A 171 -4.23 -6.25 -27.23
C CYS A 171 -4.35 -4.96 -26.40
N TRP A 172 -3.22 -4.33 -26.03
CA TRP A 172 -3.22 -3.05 -25.32
C TRP A 172 -4.08 -1.97 -25.97
N GLU A 173 -3.90 -1.69 -27.27
CA GLU A 173 -4.65 -0.64 -27.98
C GLU A 173 -6.18 -0.84 -27.93
N ALA A 174 -6.60 -2.11 -28.01
CA ALA A 174 -8.01 -2.49 -27.91
C ALA A 174 -8.57 -2.26 -26.49
N VAL A 175 -7.73 -2.25 -25.46
CA VAL A 175 -8.13 -1.98 -24.07
C VAL A 175 -8.01 -0.49 -23.75
N ALA A 176 -6.92 0.16 -24.15
CA ALA A 176 -6.60 1.55 -23.85
C ALA A 176 -7.71 2.51 -24.29
N SER A 177 -8.30 2.27 -25.47
CA SER A 177 -9.40 3.08 -26.02
C SER A 177 -10.69 3.09 -25.20
N ARG A 178 -10.84 2.17 -24.23
CA ARG A 178 -12.04 2.02 -23.38
C ARG A 178 -11.70 1.72 -21.91
N ALA A 179 -10.46 2.02 -21.53
CA ALA A 179 -9.99 1.80 -20.18
C ALA A 179 -10.66 2.79 -19.20
N VAL A 180 -11.13 2.29 -18.07
CA VAL A 180 -11.52 3.12 -16.93
C VAL A 180 -10.35 3.12 -15.97
N LEU A 181 -9.64 4.25 -15.92
CA LEU A 181 -8.43 4.39 -15.12
C LEU A 181 -8.77 4.66 -13.66
N ALA A 182 -8.25 3.81 -12.78
CA ALA A 182 -8.44 3.89 -11.34
C ALA A 182 -7.17 4.38 -10.63
N GLY A 183 -7.32 5.14 -9.55
CA GLY A 183 -6.19 5.63 -8.75
C GLY A 183 -5.43 4.54 -7.98
N ASP A 184 -6.05 3.37 -7.80
CA ASP A 184 -5.44 2.17 -7.24
C ASP A 184 -6.19 0.90 -7.72
N VAL A 185 -5.63 -0.27 -7.44
CA VAL A 185 -6.21 -1.55 -7.90
C VAL A 185 -7.52 -1.91 -7.18
N ARG A 186 -7.74 -1.45 -5.94
CA ARG A 186 -9.00 -1.66 -5.21
C ARG A 186 -10.11 -0.79 -5.79
N ALA A 187 -9.78 0.40 -6.30
CA ALA A 187 -10.71 1.22 -7.06
C ALA A 187 -11.09 0.55 -8.39
N ALA A 188 -10.13 -0.06 -9.10
CA ALA A 188 -10.43 -0.85 -10.30
C ALA A 188 -11.36 -2.05 -9.99
N LEU A 189 -11.09 -2.78 -8.91
CA LEU A 189 -11.98 -3.84 -8.41
C LEU A 189 -13.40 -3.32 -8.18
N ARG A 190 -13.55 -2.20 -7.47
CA ARG A 190 -14.86 -1.59 -7.17
C ARG A 190 -15.65 -1.19 -8.41
N PHE A 191 -14.99 -0.74 -9.48
CA PHE A 191 -15.68 -0.46 -10.75
C PHE A 191 -16.32 -1.72 -11.33
N VAL A 192 -15.67 -2.88 -11.20
CA VAL A 192 -16.24 -4.16 -11.65
C VAL A 192 -17.33 -4.64 -10.70
N GLU A 193 -17.12 -4.55 -9.38
CA GLU A 193 -18.14 -4.92 -8.37
C GLU A 193 -19.47 -4.17 -8.54
N ARG A 194 -19.41 -2.94 -9.04
CA ARG A 194 -20.58 -2.07 -9.27
C ARG A 194 -21.14 -2.18 -10.69
N GLY A 195 -20.52 -2.97 -11.56
CA GLY A 195 -20.88 -3.04 -12.98
C GLY A 195 -20.59 -1.76 -13.77
N GLU A 196 -19.81 -0.82 -13.21
CA GLU A 196 -19.37 0.38 -13.92
C GLU A 196 -18.35 0.02 -15.02
N ALA A 197 -17.62 -1.09 -14.86
CA ALA A 197 -16.85 -1.74 -15.91
C ALA A 197 -17.24 -3.22 -16.00
N ALA A 198 -17.39 -3.76 -17.20
CA ALA A 198 -17.78 -5.17 -17.38
C ALA A 198 -16.59 -6.13 -17.17
N LEU A 199 -15.39 -5.60 -17.33
CA LEU A 199 -14.13 -6.29 -17.14
C LEU A 199 -13.21 -5.44 -16.27
N GLY A 200 -12.26 -6.08 -15.60
CA GLY A 200 -11.15 -5.37 -14.99
C GLY A 200 -9.92 -6.24 -14.82
N ILE A 201 -8.75 -5.62 -14.71
CA ILE A 201 -7.49 -6.32 -14.47
C ILE A 201 -6.99 -5.92 -13.09
N VAL A 202 -6.92 -6.91 -12.20
CA VAL A 202 -6.55 -6.76 -10.78
C VAL A 202 -5.60 -7.88 -10.37
N TYR A 203 -5.13 -7.87 -9.11
CA TYR A 203 -4.39 -9.02 -8.60
C TYR A 203 -5.32 -10.17 -8.18
N ALA A 204 -4.81 -11.39 -8.22
CA ALA A 204 -5.55 -12.59 -7.80
C ALA A 204 -6.07 -12.47 -6.36
N THR A 205 -5.28 -11.87 -5.48
CA THR A 205 -5.66 -11.59 -4.07
C THR A 205 -6.76 -10.55 -3.96
N ASP A 206 -6.87 -9.62 -4.91
CA ASP A 206 -7.95 -8.63 -4.90
C ASP A 206 -9.28 -9.28 -5.26
N ALA A 207 -9.27 -10.14 -6.27
CA ALA A 207 -10.44 -10.92 -6.67
C ALA A 207 -10.89 -11.89 -5.56
N ALA A 208 -9.94 -12.50 -4.84
CA ALA A 208 -10.24 -13.50 -3.81
C ALA A 208 -11.02 -12.96 -2.60
N ILE A 209 -10.94 -11.66 -2.30
CA ILE A 209 -11.67 -11.08 -1.16
C ILE A 209 -13.09 -10.62 -1.51
N SER A 210 -13.49 -10.65 -2.78
CA SER A 210 -14.78 -10.14 -3.24
C SER A 210 -15.67 -11.27 -3.72
N ASP A 211 -16.89 -11.33 -3.20
CA ASP A 211 -17.93 -12.26 -3.64
C ASP A 211 -18.67 -11.81 -4.91
N ARG A 212 -18.53 -10.51 -5.26
CA ARG A 212 -19.24 -9.82 -6.36
C ARG A 212 -18.55 -9.90 -7.70
N VAL A 213 -17.34 -10.41 -7.74
CA VAL A 213 -16.59 -10.64 -8.99
C VAL A 213 -16.24 -12.11 -9.11
N ARG A 214 -15.80 -12.50 -10.29
CA ARG A 214 -15.12 -13.77 -10.52
C ARG A 214 -13.96 -13.59 -11.47
N VAL A 215 -13.00 -14.50 -11.38
CA VAL A 215 -11.86 -14.56 -12.31
C VAL A 215 -12.33 -15.18 -13.62
N ALA A 216 -12.21 -14.41 -14.72
CA ALA A 216 -12.45 -14.89 -16.08
C ALA A 216 -11.23 -15.65 -16.61
N CYS A 217 -10.01 -15.13 -16.38
CA CYS A 217 -8.77 -15.83 -16.68
C CYS A 217 -7.59 -15.23 -15.89
N VAL A 218 -6.50 -15.99 -15.79
CA VAL A 218 -5.22 -15.53 -15.27
C VAL A 218 -4.38 -15.02 -16.44
N LEU A 219 -3.75 -13.85 -16.30
CA LEU A 219 -2.82 -13.35 -17.32
C LEU A 219 -1.51 -14.17 -17.21
N PRO A 220 -0.91 -14.62 -18.33
CA PRO A 220 0.29 -15.46 -18.26
C PRO A 220 1.47 -14.70 -17.63
N ALA A 221 2.20 -15.36 -16.73
CA ALA A 221 3.22 -14.71 -15.91
C ALA A 221 4.40 -14.15 -16.73
N GLU A 222 4.66 -14.74 -17.90
CA GLU A 222 5.67 -14.33 -18.87
C GLU A 222 5.31 -13.06 -19.65
N THR A 223 4.08 -12.57 -19.52
CA THR A 223 3.62 -11.37 -20.26
C THR A 223 3.97 -10.07 -19.56
N HIS A 224 4.38 -10.12 -18.29
CA HIS A 224 4.74 -8.95 -17.50
C HIS A 224 5.94 -9.25 -16.61
N PRO A 225 6.66 -8.22 -16.10
CA PRO A 225 7.69 -8.44 -15.10
C PRO A 225 7.12 -9.14 -13.84
N PRO A 226 7.92 -9.91 -13.10
CA PRO A 226 7.45 -10.55 -11.87
C PRO A 226 6.88 -9.54 -10.89
N ILE A 227 5.70 -9.83 -10.36
CA ILE A 227 5.04 -8.97 -9.36
C ILE A 227 5.71 -9.25 -8.02
N ARG A 228 6.45 -8.27 -7.50
CA ARG A 228 7.16 -8.35 -6.23
C ARG A 228 6.78 -7.16 -5.36
N TYR A 229 6.39 -7.46 -4.12
CA TYR A 229 6.09 -6.45 -3.14
C TYR A 229 7.33 -6.16 -2.30
N ILE A 230 7.89 -4.96 -2.45
CA ILE A 230 9.11 -4.57 -1.72
C ILE A 230 8.71 -3.83 -0.45
N VAL A 231 9.19 -4.32 0.69
CA VAL A 231 9.05 -3.66 1.99
C VAL A 231 10.39 -3.10 2.43
N GLY A 232 10.38 -1.92 3.07
CA GLY A 232 11.57 -1.31 3.64
C GLY A 232 11.25 -0.30 4.73
N ARG A 233 12.26 0.06 5.50
CA ARG A 233 12.18 1.08 6.55
C ARG A 233 12.40 2.46 5.96
N CYS A 234 11.53 3.41 6.29
CA CYS A 234 11.72 4.80 5.90
C CYS A 234 12.87 5.44 6.70
N CYS A 235 13.63 6.33 6.06
CA CYS A 235 14.74 7.03 6.70
C CYS A 235 14.25 7.85 7.91
N GLY A 236 14.92 7.70 9.05
CA GLY A 236 14.55 8.37 10.30
C GLY A 236 13.52 7.61 11.16
N ALA A 237 13.01 6.47 10.70
CA ALA A 237 12.16 5.58 11.49
C ALA A 237 12.95 4.89 12.61
N GLY A 238 12.30 4.73 13.77
CA GLY A 238 12.90 4.15 14.97
C GLY A 238 12.86 2.62 15.05
N ALA A 239 13.30 2.07 16.18
CA ALA A 239 13.44 0.63 16.42
C ALA A 239 12.14 -0.20 16.24
N ALA A 240 10.96 0.43 16.35
CA ALA A 240 9.69 -0.22 16.07
C ALA A 240 9.58 -0.69 14.61
N ALA A 241 10.14 0.06 13.66
CA ALA A 241 10.16 -0.31 12.25
C ALA A 241 11.06 -1.54 12.02
N ASP A 242 12.25 -1.55 12.63
CA ASP A 242 13.17 -2.69 12.55
C ASP A 242 12.55 -3.96 13.14
N ALA A 243 11.87 -3.83 14.29
CA ALA A 243 11.16 -4.93 14.92
C ALA A 243 10.02 -5.46 14.04
N PHE A 244 9.29 -4.58 13.35
CA PHE A 244 8.24 -4.98 12.41
C PHE A 244 8.82 -5.70 11.20
N LEU A 245 9.87 -5.18 10.58
CA LEU A 245 10.55 -5.84 9.46
C LEU A 245 11.12 -7.22 9.85
N ALA A 246 11.64 -7.36 11.06
CA ALA A 246 12.06 -8.65 11.59
C ALA A 246 10.88 -9.61 11.78
N PHE A 247 9.75 -9.12 12.31
CA PHE A 247 8.51 -9.90 12.43
C PHE A 247 8.00 -10.38 11.06
N LEU A 248 8.05 -9.54 10.02
CA LEU A 248 7.63 -9.91 8.67
C LEU A 248 8.43 -11.09 8.08
N ARG A 249 9.64 -11.36 8.59
CA ARG A 249 10.47 -12.51 8.20
C ARG A 249 10.18 -13.79 9.00
N SER A 250 9.33 -13.71 10.02
CA SER A 250 9.00 -14.84 10.90
C SER A 250 8.02 -15.84 10.28
N ASP A 251 7.99 -17.07 10.80
CA ASP A 251 7.03 -18.09 10.35
C ASP A 251 5.57 -17.70 10.61
N ALA A 252 5.32 -16.93 11.67
CA ALA A 252 3.99 -16.42 11.97
C ALA A 252 3.49 -15.46 10.88
N ALA A 253 4.35 -14.54 10.43
CA ALA A 253 4.02 -13.64 9.32
C ALA A 253 3.82 -14.41 8.01
N ARG A 254 4.67 -15.41 7.73
CA ARG A 254 4.52 -16.28 6.54
C ARG A 254 3.18 -17.00 6.51
N GLU A 255 2.68 -17.45 7.65
CA GLU A 255 1.38 -18.12 7.71
C GLU A 255 0.21 -17.17 7.46
N ILE A 256 0.25 -15.96 8.02
CA ILE A 256 -0.73 -14.89 7.74
C ILE A 256 -0.73 -14.54 6.25
N ILE A 257 0.46 -14.46 5.64
CA ILE A 257 0.62 -14.19 4.21
C ILE A 257 -0.06 -15.26 3.36
N ARG A 258 0.21 -16.54 3.62
CA ARG A 258 -0.38 -17.66 2.85
C ARG A 258 -1.89 -17.71 2.98
N THR A 259 -2.40 -17.58 4.21
CA THR A 259 -3.85 -17.60 4.48
C THR A 259 -4.59 -16.41 3.84
N SER A 260 -3.88 -15.31 3.59
CA SER A 260 -4.41 -14.15 2.87
C SER A 260 -4.36 -14.29 1.33
N GLY A 261 -3.91 -15.44 0.81
CA GLY A 261 -3.84 -15.73 -0.63
C GLY A 261 -2.61 -15.16 -1.34
N PHE A 262 -1.67 -14.55 -0.60
CA PHE A 262 -0.39 -14.13 -1.13
C PHE A 262 0.64 -15.28 -1.04
N GLU A 263 1.62 -15.24 -1.94
CA GLU A 263 2.78 -16.11 -1.88
C GLU A 263 3.94 -15.34 -1.23
N PRO A 264 4.61 -15.89 -0.19
CA PRO A 264 5.85 -15.29 0.30
C PRO A 264 6.88 -15.25 -0.82
N ALA A 265 7.59 -14.13 -0.97
CA ALA A 265 8.68 -14.07 -1.92
C ALA A 265 9.78 -15.08 -1.53
N ALA A 266 10.33 -15.79 -2.53
CA ALA A 266 11.50 -16.62 -2.30
C ALA A 266 12.69 -15.73 -1.88
N ASN A 267 13.42 -16.16 -0.84
CA ASN A 267 14.68 -15.57 -0.41
C ASN A 267 15.77 -15.73 -1.48
#